data_AF-A0A838KRW4-F1
#
_entry.id   AF-A0A838KRW4-F1
#
_cell.length_a   1.000
_cell.length_b   1.000
_cell.length_c   1.000
_cell.angle_alpha   90.00
_cell.angle_beta   90.00
_cell.angle_gamma   90.00
#
_symmetry.space_group_name_H-M   'P 1'
#
loop_
_entity.id
_entity.type
_entity.pdbx_description
1 polymer ?
#
loop_
_entity_poly.entity_id
_entity_poly.type
_entity_poly.pdbx_seq_one_letter_code
_entity_poly.pdbx_strand_id
1 'polypeptide(L)'
;MTRCQFIPPYLLRRLAGEHSDFPARSSCRSTLEVDDRLRSRRAAVDHISYAGVTAAAETPAGRPGDSVGVTAPQTAWTIHDAANGATLPGERIRSTGDAPSGDDAVDEAYAGTEATVSFYADVLARASFDDLGAPVVVTVHYERDYDNAFWDGHQLVFGDGDGRVFDRFTKPVDVLAHEFTHAVTQFTARLTYQGQPGALNESVSDVFASCVKQRLLDQPADEADWLIGAGIFQPAVQGRALRSMKDPGTAYDDPTLGKDPQVAHVQDYVTTTDDNGGVHINSGIPNRAFALAATALGGHSWEVAGPIWYRALTGGAVVADTDFARFAQATIDAAEQIGGAGTEVVTAVTEAWHAVGVTPGVAAPAPAPGSPIDIVHVRRSGGFAGRTAQGELRPDDPRSPEVRALVSRIDFASIKPSHTQPDRFIYVFTVDGREVVVQEHQLTDDLRLLASLVLDDTR
;
A
#
# COMPACT_ATOMS: atom_id res chain seq x y z
N MET A 1 -3.69 1.15 11.35
CA MET A 1 -2.67 1.89 10.55
C MET A 1 -2.17 0.94 9.46
N THR A 2 -2.30 1.28 8.18
CA THR A 2 -1.80 0.43 7.09
C THR A 2 -0.28 0.56 7.00
N ARG A 3 0.43 -0.57 7.05
CA ARG A 3 1.85 -0.64 6.73
C ARG A 3 1.97 -1.43 5.43
N CYS A 4 2.55 -0.82 4.42
CA CYS A 4 2.71 -1.38 3.08
C CYS A 4 4.12 -1.94 2.95
N GLN A 5 4.35 -2.88 2.02
CA GLN A 5 5.64 -3.56 1.87
C GLN A 5 6.02 -3.58 0.41
N PHE A 6 7.22 -3.12 0.09
CA PHE A 6 7.64 -2.94 -1.29
C PHE A 6 7.69 -4.24 -2.11
N ILE A 7 8.23 -5.31 -1.52
CA ILE A 7 8.24 -6.65 -2.11
C ILE A 7 6.92 -7.36 -1.80
N PRO A 8 6.16 -7.76 -2.83
CA PRO A 8 4.89 -8.41 -2.61
C PRO A 8 5.06 -9.84 -2.06
N PRO A 9 4.17 -10.30 -1.15
CA PRO A 9 4.30 -11.61 -0.52
C PRO A 9 4.33 -12.80 -1.48
N TYR A 10 3.72 -12.69 -2.67
CA TYR A 10 3.76 -13.78 -3.65
C TYR A 10 5.18 -14.05 -4.17
N LEU A 11 6.02 -13.01 -4.31
CA LEU A 11 7.37 -13.13 -4.84
C LEU A 11 8.28 -13.80 -3.82
N LEU A 12 8.23 -13.34 -2.56
CA LEU A 12 8.96 -13.96 -1.46
C LEU A 12 8.52 -15.42 -1.24
N ARG A 13 7.21 -15.72 -1.32
CA ARG A 13 6.70 -17.09 -1.19
C ARG A 13 7.22 -18.01 -2.31
N ARG A 14 7.32 -17.50 -3.54
CA ARG A 14 7.91 -18.24 -4.65
C ARG A 14 9.39 -18.54 -4.40
N LEU A 15 10.16 -17.53 -4.00
CA LEU A 15 11.58 -17.67 -3.70
C LEU A 15 11.85 -18.60 -2.50
N ALA A 16 10.96 -18.61 -1.51
CA ALA A 16 11.01 -19.47 -0.33
C ALA A 16 10.56 -20.94 -0.58
N GLY A 17 9.97 -21.23 -1.75
CA GLY A 17 9.32 -22.50 -2.08
C GLY A 17 10.24 -23.72 -2.18
N GLU A 18 9.67 -24.93 -2.07
CA GLU A 18 10.42 -26.19 -2.01
C GLU A 18 11.24 -26.55 -3.26
N HIS A 19 10.87 -26.00 -4.40
CA HIS A 19 11.51 -26.24 -5.69
C HIS A 19 12.49 -25.13 -6.11
N SER A 20 12.75 -24.13 -5.26
CA SER A 20 13.82 -23.18 -5.54
C SER A 20 15.18 -23.79 -5.15
N ASP A 21 15.99 -24.16 -6.14
CA ASP A 21 17.43 -24.47 -5.94
C ASP A 21 18.26 -23.20 -5.66
N PHE A 22 17.58 -22.12 -5.26
CA PHE A 22 18.16 -20.79 -5.19
C PHE A 22 18.68 -20.50 -3.77
N PRO A 23 19.93 -20.03 -3.60
CA PRO A 23 20.51 -19.79 -2.28
C PRO A 23 19.73 -18.79 -1.40
N ALA A 24 18.89 -17.91 -1.98
CA ALA A 24 18.05 -16.92 -1.28
C ALA A 24 16.89 -17.48 -0.45
N ARG A 25 16.64 -18.80 -0.50
CA ARG A 25 15.46 -19.38 0.13
C ARG A 25 15.33 -19.05 1.63
N SER A 26 16.43 -19.05 2.36
CA SER A 26 16.42 -18.76 3.79
C SER A 26 16.12 -17.30 4.10
N SER A 27 16.70 -16.35 3.37
CA SER A 27 16.48 -14.91 3.56
C SER A 27 15.04 -14.53 3.22
N CYS A 28 14.50 -15.03 2.11
CA CYS A 28 13.11 -14.76 1.74
C CYS A 28 12.10 -15.35 2.75
N ARG A 29 12.38 -16.53 3.33
CA ARG A 29 11.54 -17.10 4.40
C ARG A 29 11.63 -16.27 5.69
N SER A 30 12.83 -15.87 6.08
CA SER A 30 13.02 -15.00 7.25
C SER A 30 12.32 -13.65 7.07
N THR A 31 12.43 -13.05 5.88
CA THR A 31 11.72 -11.83 5.49
C THR A 31 10.20 -12.00 5.61
N LEU A 32 9.63 -13.10 5.09
CA LEU A 32 8.21 -13.41 5.26
C LEU A 32 7.78 -13.52 6.73
N GLU A 33 8.58 -14.17 7.57
CA GLU A 33 8.30 -14.30 9.00
C GLU A 33 8.33 -12.94 9.72
N VAL A 34 9.29 -12.08 9.38
CA VAL A 34 9.34 -10.70 9.87
C VAL A 34 8.10 -9.94 9.43
N ASP A 35 7.76 -10.02 8.16
CA ASP A 35 6.61 -9.37 7.55
C ASP A 35 5.28 -9.83 8.18
N ASP A 36 5.13 -11.12 8.44
CA ASP A 36 3.97 -11.69 9.14
C ASP A 36 3.88 -11.24 10.60
N ARG A 37 5.01 -11.13 11.31
CA ARG A 37 5.03 -10.58 12.66
C ARG A 37 4.65 -9.10 12.65
N LEU A 38 5.16 -8.34 11.69
CA LEU A 38 4.80 -6.94 11.50
C LEU A 38 3.32 -6.81 11.19
N ARG A 39 2.74 -7.66 10.32
CA ARG A 39 1.30 -7.72 10.03
C ARG A 39 0.47 -8.09 11.27
N SER A 40 0.89 -9.11 12.01
CA SER A 40 0.14 -9.62 13.18
C SER A 40 0.13 -8.64 14.36
N ARG A 41 1.23 -7.92 14.60
CA ARG A 41 1.28 -6.85 15.61
C ARG A 41 0.29 -5.72 15.29
N ARG A 42 -0.07 -5.49 14.02
CA ARG A 42 -1.06 -4.48 13.60
C ARG A 42 -2.48 -4.86 13.99
N ALA A 43 -2.88 -6.11 13.71
CA ALA A 43 -4.21 -6.60 14.04
C ALA A 43 -4.50 -6.51 15.55
N ALA A 44 -3.47 -6.66 16.39
CA ALA A 44 -3.59 -6.52 17.84
C ALA A 44 -3.70 -5.06 18.32
N VAL A 45 -3.12 -4.09 17.61
CA VAL A 45 -3.09 -2.67 18.01
C VAL A 45 -4.29 -1.89 17.47
N ASP A 46 -4.81 -2.22 16.28
CA ASP A 46 -6.01 -1.55 15.73
C ASP A 46 -7.30 -1.84 16.54
N HIS A 47 -7.29 -2.84 17.44
CA HIS A 47 -8.35 -3.09 18.44
C HIS A 47 -8.28 -2.20 19.70
N ILE A 48 -7.26 -1.36 19.85
CA ILE A 48 -7.13 -0.37 20.92
C ILE A 48 -7.07 1.01 20.26
N SER A 49 -8.21 1.54 19.83
CA SER A 49 -8.26 2.84 19.17
C SER A 49 -8.68 3.97 20.11
N TYR A 50 -7.88 5.04 20.05
CA TYR A 50 -8.36 6.40 19.89
C TYR A 50 -9.11 7.05 21.07
N ALA A 51 -8.35 7.46 22.07
CA ALA A 51 -8.61 8.70 22.80
C ALA A 51 -7.26 9.30 23.20
N GLY A 52 -6.85 10.38 22.53
CA GLY A 52 -5.72 11.19 23.02
C GLY A 52 -4.62 11.54 22.02
N VAL A 53 -4.98 12.07 20.84
CA VAL A 53 -4.11 13.04 20.14
C VAL A 53 -5.01 14.08 19.46
N THR A 54 -5.81 14.79 20.26
CA THR A 54 -6.50 16.03 19.85
C THR A 54 -6.49 17.02 21.03
N ALA A 55 -5.31 17.44 21.46
CA ALA A 55 -5.17 18.62 22.31
C ALA A 55 -3.72 19.09 22.34
N ALA A 56 -3.42 20.16 21.59
CA ALA A 56 -2.62 21.32 22.01
C ALA A 56 -1.83 21.90 20.83
N ALA A 57 -2.44 22.86 20.14
CA ALA A 57 -1.73 23.99 19.55
C ALA A 57 -2.76 25.09 19.19
N GLU A 58 -3.38 25.69 20.20
CA GLU A 58 -3.96 27.03 20.00
C GLU A 58 -2.80 28.03 20.01
N THR A 59 -2.59 28.73 18.89
CA THR A 59 -1.71 29.91 18.84
C THR A 59 -2.53 31.09 18.31
N PRO A 60 -2.35 32.32 18.83
CA PRO A 60 -3.34 33.39 18.69
C PRO A 60 -3.27 34.04 17.30
N ALA A 61 -4.43 34.50 16.83
CA ALA A 61 -4.57 35.25 15.59
C ALA A 61 -3.73 36.54 15.59
N GLY A 62 -2.69 36.58 14.75
CA GLY A 62 -1.91 37.76 14.42
C GLY A 62 -2.53 38.55 13.26
N ARG A 63 -2.48 39.89 13.34
CA ARG A 63 -3.06 40.85 12.38
C ARG A 63 -2.36 40.81 11.01
N PRO A 64 -3.06 41.20 9.91
CA PRO A 64 -2.48 41.19 8.57
C PRO A 64 -1.65 42.44 8.31
N GLY A 65 -0.43 42.25 7.84
CA GLY A 65 0.43 43.32 7.34
C GLY A 65 1.91 43.10 7.66
N ASP A 66 2.57 42.25 6.88
CA ASP A 66 3.89 42.53 6.27
C ASP A 66 4.35 41.30 5.48
N SER A 67 4.58 41.51 4.19
CA SER A 67 5.11 40.52 3.26
C SER A 67 6.64 40.54 3.33
N VAL A 68 7.19 39.59 4.08
CA VAL A 68 8.59 39.19 3.96
C VAL A 68 8.56 37.75 3.47
N GLY A 69 9.35 37.43 2.44
CA GLY A 69 9.43 36.08 1.88
C GLY A 69 9.88 35.08 2.95
N VAL A 70 8.91 34.39 3.54
CA VAL A 70 9.16 33.26 4.44
C VAL A 70 9.21 32.04 3.53
N THR A 71 10.42 31.58 3.21
CA THR A 71 10.62 30.19 2.82
C THR A 71 10.01 29.31 3.90
N ALA A 72 9.05 28.46 3.54
CA ALA A 72 8.50 27.49 4.48
C ALA A 72 9.65 26.73 5.16
N PRO A 73 9.56 26.44 6.47
CA PRO A 73 10.62 25.70 7.15
C PRO A 73 10.86 24.38 6.43
N GLN A 74 12.11 24.14 6.03
CA GLN A 74 12.51 22.90 5.35
C GLN A 74 12.16 21.71 6.26
N THR A 75 11.45 20.72 5.71
CA THR A 75 11.08 19.50 6.46
C THR A 75 12.35 18.86 7.01
N ALA A 76 12.40 18.68 8.33
CA ALA A 76 13.51 18.01 8.99
C ALA A 76 13.47 16.51 8.70
N TRP A 77 14.63 15.89 8.54
CA TRP A 77 14.71 14.44 8.37
C TRP A 77 16.02 13.86 8.92
N THR A 78 15.98 12.59 9.31
CA THR A 78 17.09 11.90 9.97
C THR A 78 17.17 10.45 9.53
N ILE A 79 18.40 9.99 9.27
CA ILE A 79 18.77 8.63 8.92
C ILE A 79 19.39 7.95 10.12
N HIS A 80 18.90 6.75 10.39
CA HIS A 80 19.36 5.87 11.44
C HIS A 80 19.86 4.54 10.87
N ASP A 81 20.68 3.86 11.65
CA ASP A 81 21.23 2.53 11.39
C ASP A 81 20.71 1.56 12.45
N ALA A 82 20.02 0.49 12.02
CA ALA A 82 19.54 -0.57 12.90
C ALA A 82 20.63 -1.60 13.25
N ALA A 83 21.83 -1.48 12.67
CA ALA A 83 23.00 -2.32 12.85
C ALA A 83 22.69 -3.81 12.64
N ASN A 84 21.91 -4.13 11.60
CA ASN A 84 21.40 -5.47 11.29
C ASN A 84 20.52 -6.08 12.40
N GLY A 85 19.96 -5.23 13.25
CA GLY A 85 19.00 -5.57 14.30
C GLY A 85 17.57 -5.18 13.92
N ALA A 86 16.63 -5.52 14.80
CA ALA A 86 15.20 -5.22 14.61
C ALA A 86 14.71 -4.00 15.43
N THR A 87 15.61 -3.35 16.18
CA THR A 87 15.28 -2.20 17.03
C THR A 87 15.22 -0.93 16.19
N LEU A 88 14.06 -0.28 16.19
CA LEU A 88 13.82 0.97 15.47
C LEU A 88 13.75 2.18 16.43
N PRO A 89 14.20 3.38 16.02
CA PRO A 89 14.85 3.67 14.74
C PRO A 89 16.32 3.24 14.67
N GLY A 90 16.95 2.88 15.80
CA GLY A 90 18.38 2.55 15.83
C GLY A 90 19.26 3.78 16.09
N GLU A 91 20.56 3.68 15.78
CA GLU A 91 21.54 4.74 16.01
C GLU A 91 21.38 5.86 14.97
N ARG A 92 21.35 7.13 15.41
CA ARG A 92 21.32 8.26 14.49
C ARG A 92 22.66 8.40 13.77
N ILE A 93 22.66 8.33 12.44
CA ILE A 93 23.88 8.49 11.63
C ILE A 93 23.94 9.87 10.97
N ARG A 94 22.88 10.31 10.29
CA ARG A 94 22.95 11.50 9.40
C ARG A 94 21.64 12.30 9.41
N SER A 95 21.73 13.62 9.30
CA SER A 95 20.59 14.54 9.08
C SER A 95 20.96 15.61 8.06
N THR A 96 20.00 16.46 7.69
CA THR A 96 20.20 17.59 6.77
C THR A 96 21.45 18.41 7.09
N GLY A 97 22.36 18.53 6.13
CA GLY A 97 23.60 19.31 6.25
C GLY A 97 24.81 18.53 6.78
N ASP A 98 24.62 17.29 7.26
CA ASP A 98 25.73 16.43 7.67
C ASP A 98 26.52 15.93 6.46
N ALA A 99 27.85 15.78 6.65
CA ALA A 99 28.75 15.22 5.64
C ALA A 99 28.40 13.76 5.30
N PRO A 100 28.77 13.25 4.11
CA PRO A 100 28.61 11.84 3.75
C PRO A 100 29.20 10.90 4.80
N SER A 101 28.50 9.79 5.07
CA SER A 101 28.95 8.80 6.06
C SER A 101 30.04 7.87 5.50
N GLY A 102 30.08 7.69 4.18
CA GLY A 102 30.90 6.68 3.51
C GLY A 102 30.26 5.28 3.51
N ASP A 103 29.02 5.17 4.00
CA ASP A 103 28.17 3.99 3.84
C ASP A 103 27.17 4.24 2.70
N ASP A 104 27.20 3.38 1.69
CA ASP A 104 26.35 3.50 0.50
C ASP A 104 24.86 3.57 0.85
N ALA A 105 24.36 2.74 1.78
CA ALA A 105 22.93 2.71 2.08
C ALA A 105 22.49 3.98 2.81
N VAL A 106 23.31 4.49 3.73
CA VAL A 106 23.06 5.76 4.42
C VAL A 106 23.10 6.93 3.44
N ASP A 107 24.09 6.99 2.55
CA ASP A 107 24.27 8.10 1.61
C ASP A 107 23.21 8.10 0.50
N GLU A 108 22.76 6.92 0.06
CA GLU A 108 21.62 6.75 -0.85
C GLU A 108 20.30 7.15 -0.17
N ALA A 109 20.05 6.69 1.07
CA ALA A 109 18.87 7.09 1.83
C ALA A 109 18.83 8.61 2.06
N TYR A 110 19.99 9.25 2.24
CA TYR A 110 20.12 10.70 2.34
C TYR A 110 19.64 11.38 1.06
N ALA A 111 20.22 11.00 -0.07
CA ALA A 111 19.90 11.58 -1.36
C ALA A 111 18.44 11.32 -1.74
N GLY A 112 17.93 10.11 -1.51
CA GLY A 112 16.54 9.76 -1.80
C GLY A 112 15.54 10.51 -0.94
N THR A 113 15.82 10.70 0.36
CA THR A 113 14.97 11.49 1.26
C THR A 113 14.92 12.95 0.81
N GLU A 114 16.08 13.53 0.49
CA GLU A 114 16.18 14.90 0.00
C GLU A 114 15.40 15.10 -1.32
N ALA A 115 15.58 14.20 -2.28
CA ALA A 115 14.87 14.24 -3.57
C ALA A 115 13.36 14.12 -3.37
N THR A 116 12.90 13.23 -2.50
CA THR A 116 11.48 12.99 -2.24
C THR A 116 10.84 14.17 -1.51
N VAL A 117 11.43 14.62 -0.40
CA VAL A 117 10.88 15.73 0.39
C VAL A 117 10.86 17.03 -0.42
N SER A 118 11.93 17.32 -1.18
CA SER A 118 11.96 18.51 -2.04
C SER A 118 10.95 18.40 -3.19
N PHE A 119 10.71 17.20 -3.76
CA PHE A 119 9.67 17.02 -4.77
C PHE A 119 8.29 17.41 -4.23
N TYR A 120 7.91 16.86 -3.07
CA TYR A 120 6.62 17.18 -2.47
C TYR A 120 6.50 18.66 -2.10
N ALA A 121 7.57 19.28 -1.58
CA ALA A 121 7.57 20.70 -1.22
C ALA A 121 7.51 21.61 -2.45
N ASP A 122 8.40 21.41 -3.43
CA ASP A 122 8.60 22.35 -4.53
C ASP A 122 7.57 22.18 -5.64
N VAL A 123 7.16 20.94 -5.94
CA VAL A 123 6.24 20.64 -7.04
C VAL A 123 4.79 20.65 -6.55
N LEU A 124 4.54 20.04 -5.38
CA LEU A 124 3.19 19.80 -4.89
C LEU A 124 2.78 20.77 -3.76
N ALA A 125 3.66 21.69 -3.37
CA ALA A 125 3.46 22.63 -2.28
C ALA A 125 3.04 21.94 -0.96
N ARG A 126 3.53 20.71 -0.73
CA ARG A 126 3.19 19.88 0.43
C ARG A 126 4.31 19.89 1.46
N ALA A 127 3.98 20.18 2.72
CA ALA A 127 4.95 20.15 3.81
C ALA A 127 5.06 18.74 4.42
N SER A 128 6.03 17.94 3.98
CA SER A 128 6.23 16.54 4.41
C SER A 128 5.05 15.60 4.09
N PHE A 129 5.04 14.40 4.67
CA PHE A 129 4.00 13.39 4.40
C PHE A 129 2.64 13.74 5.02
N ASP A 130 2.57 14.59 6.04
CA ASP A 130 1.33 14.95 6.75
C ASP A 130 0.79 16.34 6.41
N ASP A 131 1.50 17.09 5.56
CA ASP A 131 1.23 18.50 5.23
C ASP A 131 1.37 19.48 6.39
N LEU A 132 1.94 19.03 7.51
CA LEU A 132 2.21 19.85 8.70
C LEU A 132 3.70 19.93 9.01
N GLY A 133 4.54 19.42 8.10
CA GLY A 133 5.99 19.44 8.24
C GLY A 133 6.53 18.40 9.21
N ALA A 134 5.84 17.27 9.40
CA ALA A 134 6.34 16.19 10.26
C ALA A 134 7.78 15.77 9.88
N PRO A 135 8.65 15.52 10.87
CA PRO A 135 10.00 15.06 10.59
C PRO A 135 9.98 13.67 9.97
N VAL A 136 10.81 13.46 8.95
CA VAL A 136 10.95 12.14 8.30
C VAL A 136 12.06 11.35 8.99
N VAL A 137 11.74 10.13 9.41
CA VAL A 137 12.71 9.21 9.98
C VAL A 137 12.91 8.06 9.00
N VAL A 138 14.17 7.77 8.70
CA VAL A 138 14.59 6.68 7.83
C VAL A 138 15.54 5.78 8.59
N THR A 139 15.34 4.47 8.51
CA THR A 139 16.23 3.47 9.12
C THR A 139 16.74 2.52 8.05
N VAL A 140 18.07 2.36 7.96
CA VAL A 140 18.75 1.42 7.06
C VAL A 140 19.35 0.24 7.86
N HIS A 141 19.89 -0.75 7.14
CA HIS A 141 20.47 -1.97 7.72
C HIS A 141 19.52 -2.70 8.68
N TYR A 142 18.23 -2.74 8.31
CA TYR A 142 17.21 -3.41 9.12
C TYR A 142 17.28 -4.92 8.96
N GLU A 143 17.47 -5.63 10.07
CA GLU A 143 17.74 -7.07 10.11
C GLU A 143 18.87 -7.52 9.15
N ARG A 144 19.11 -8.83 9.03
CA ARG A 144 20.13 -9.38 8.11
C ARG A 144 19.44 -9.99 6.91
N ASP A 145 19.99 -9.74 5.73
CA ASP A 145 19.48 -10.27 4.46
C ASP A 145 17.96 -10.01 4.32
N TYR A 146 17.50 -8.84 4.79
CA TYR A 146 16.08 -8.49 4.77
C TYR A 146 15.71 -8.03 3.36
N ASP A 147 14.91 -8.85 2.68
CA ASP A 147 14.52 -8.68 1.28
C ASP A 147 13.27 -7.77 1.17
N ASN A 148 13.24 -6.64 1.89
CA ASN A 148 12.12 -5.70 1.80
C ASN A 148 12.44 -4.27 2.25
N ALA A 149 11.52 -3.36 1.95
CA ALA A 149 11.41 -2.02 2.52
C ALA A 149 9.93 -1.73 2.87
N PHE A 150 9.70 -0.84 3.82
CA PHE A 150 8.34 -0.49 4.24
C PHE A 150 8.22 0.85 4.97
N TRP A 151 7.07 1.50 4.82
CA TRP A 151 6.54 2.46 5.79
C TRP A 151 5.83 1.76 6.95
N ASP A 152 6.25 2.08 8.18
CA ASP A 152 5.75 1.41 9.39
C ASP A 152 4.60 2.15 10.11
N GLY A 153 4.11 3.25 9.53
CA GLY A 153 3.15 4.16 10.18
C GLY A 153 3.81 5.35 10.86
N HIS A 154 5.13 5.30 11.10
CA HIS A 154 5.91 6.37 11.74
C HIS A 154 7.23 6.67 11.04
N GLN A 155 7.90 5.67 10.45
CA GLN A 155 9.19 5.82 9.77
C GLN A 155 9.31 4.91 8.54
N LEU A 156 10.26 5.23 7.67
CA LEU A 156 10.66 4.41 6.53
C LEU A 156 11.78 3.45 6.96
N VAL A 157 11.71 2.19 6.56
CA VAL A 157 12.66 1.15 6.96
C VAL A 157 13.13 0.37 5.73
N PHE A 158 14.45 0.19 5.59
CA PHE A 158 15.06 -0.44 4.43
C PHE A 158 16.01 -1.57 4.86
N GLY A 159 15.85 -2.73 4.22
CA GLY A 159 16.80 -3.83 4.28
C GLY A 159 17.93 -3.70 3.26
N ASP A 160 18.98 -4.48 3.47
CA ASP A 160 20.15 -4.54 2.59
C ASP A 160 19.99 -5.56 1.46
N GLY A 161 18.90 -6.35 1.46
CA GLY A 161 18.73 -7.49 0.57
C GLY A 161 19.71 -8.62 0.87
N ASP A 162 19.51 -9.76 0.23
CA ASP A 162 20.31 -10.97 0.41
C ASP A 162 21.62 -11.02 -0.41
N GLY A 163 21.87 -10.01 -1.24
CA GLY A 163 23.02 -9.96 -2.15
C GLY A 163 23.02 -11.01 -3.25
N ARG A 164 21.89 -11.73 -3.46
CA ARG A 164 21.75 -12.83 -4.42
C ARG A 164 20.60 -12.63 -5.38
N VAL A 165 19.42 -12.30 -4.87
CA VAL A 165 18.28 -11.83 -5.65
C VAL A 165 18.24 -10.31 -5.59
N PHE A 166 18.25 -9.77 -4.38
CA PHE A 166 18.05 -8.36 -4.13
C PHE A 166 19.38 -7.69 -3.74
N ASP A 167 19.58 -6.49 -4.26
CA ASP A 167 20.52 -5.51 -3.76
C ASP A 167 19.85 -4.70 -2.65
N ARG A 168 20.58 -3.77 -2.05
CA ARG A 168 20.05 -2.86 -1.01
C ARG A 168 18.85 -2.06 -1.50
N PHE A 169 17.86 -1.92 -0.63
CA PHE A 169 16.59 -1.26 -0.97
C PHE A 169 16.66 0.27 -1.02
N THR A 170 17.79 0.85 -0.62
CA THR A 170 18.08 2.29 -0.76
C THR A 170 18.56 2.69 -2.14
N LYS A 171 19.07 1.74 -2.93
CA LYS A 171 19.77 2.01 -4.19
C LYS A 171 18.83 2.56 -5.28
N PRO A 172 17.65 1.97 -5.54
CA PRO A 172 16.67 2.60 -6.42
C PRO A 172 15.94 3.70 -5.65
N VAL A 173 16.14 4.96 -6.06
CA VAL A 173 15.53 6.12 -5.40
C VAL A 173 14.00 6.08 -5.38
N ASP A 174 13.40 5.40 -6.36
CA ASP A 174 11.96 5.20 -6.47
C ASP A 174 11.39 4.31 -5.35
N VAL A 175 12.18 3.41 -4.75
CA VAL A 175 11.73 2.60 -3.59
C VAL A 175 11.45 3.50 -2.39
N LEU A 176 12.36 4.41 -2.07
CA LEU A 176 12.18 5.33 -0.93
C LEU A 176 11.01 6.28 -1.16
N ALA A 177 10.90 6.84 -2.36
CA ALA A 177 9.79 7.70 -2.72
C ALA A 177 8.44 6.96 -2.65
N HIS A 178 8.39 5.71 -3.10
CA HIS A 178 7.20 4.84 -3.01
C HIS A 178 6.76 4.66 -1.54
N GLU A 179 7.68 4.30 -0.65
CA GLU A 179 7.37 4.14 0.77
C GLU A 179 6.94 5.45 1.44
N PHE A 180 7.55 6.58 1.08
CA PHE A 180 7.12 7.89 1.55
C PHE A 180 5.70 8.23 1.08
N THR A 181 5.34 7.87 -0.15
CA THR A 181 4.02 8.14 -0.69
C THR A 181 2.92 7.33 0.01
N HIS A 182 3.21 6.13 0.53
CA HIS A 182 2.25 5.44 1.41
C HIS A 182 1.89 6.28 2.64
N ALA A 183 2.87 6.97 3.24
CA ALA A 183 2.61 7.90 4.34
C ALA A 183 1.70 9.05 3.87
N VAL A 184 1.95 9.64 2.70
CA VAL A 184 1.07 10.68 2.11
C VAL A 184 -0.36 10.17 1.95
N THR A 185 -0.56 8.96 1.40
CA THR A 185 -1.88 8.35 1.23
C THR A 185 -2.57 8.11 2.57
N GLN A 186 -1.84 7.70 3.61
CA GLN A 186 -2.37 7.51 4.96
C GLN A 186 -2.88 8.82 5.59
N PHE A 187 -2.20 9.94 5.35
CA PHE A 187 -2.60 11.26 5.88
C PHE A 187 -3.57 12.02 4.96
N THR A 188 -4.01 11.41 3.86
CA THR A 188 -4.96 12.00 2.90
C THR A 188 -6.17 11.08 2.69
N ALA A 189 -6.24 10.35 1.57
CA ALA A 189 -7.39 9.56 1.15
C ALA A 189 -7.65 8.30 2.00
N ARG A 190 -6.62 7.78 2.69
CA ARG A 190 -6.70 6.57 3.53
C ARG A 190 -7.27 5.36 2.78
N LEU A 191 -6.84 5.20 1.52
CA LEU A 191 -7.23 4.06 0.68
C LEU A 191 -7.01 2.74 1.43
N THR A 192 -8.09 1.98 1.57
CA THR A 192 -8.06 0.66 2.21
C THR A 192 -7.11 -0.22 1.43
N TYR A 193 -6.22 -0.93 2.10
CA TYR A 193 -5.21 -1.76 1.44
C TYR A 193 -5.77 -3.14 1.10
N GLN A 194 -6.80 -3.14 0.26
CA GLN A 194 -7.49 -4.33 -0.22
C GLN A 194 -8.12 -4.06 -1.59
N GLY A 195 -8.04 -5.01 -2.52
CA GLY A 195 -8.69 -4.94 -3.83
C GLY A 195 -8.33 -3.68 -4.63
N GLN A 196 -9.30 -3.06 -5.30
CA GLN A 196 -9.06 -1.84 -6.09
C GLN A 196 -8.57 -0.63 -5.27
N PRO A 197 -9.13 -0.31 -4.08
CA PRO A 197 -8.56 0.74 -3.24
C PRO A 197 -7.09 0.47 -2.87
N GLY A 198 -6.72 -0.79 -2.61
CA GLY A 198 -5.34 -1.16 -2.33
C GLY A 198 -4.44 -1.06 -3.55
N ALA A 199 -4.93 -1.49 -4.72
CA ALA A 199 -4.21 -1.32 -5.98
C ALA A 199 -4.02 0.17 -6.37
N LEU A 200 -4.97 1.05 -6.01
CA LEU A 200 -4.79 2.50 -6.12
C LEU A 200 -3.75 3.03 -5.13
N ASN A 201 -3.72 2.51 -3.90
CA ASN A 201 -2.71 2.88 -2.91
C ASN A 201 -1.29 2.57 -3.43
N GLU A 202 -1.09 1.35 -3.91
CA GLU A 202 0.16 0.91 -4.59
C GLU A 202 0.48 1.77 -5.81
N SER A 203 -0.51 2.01 -6.67
CA SER A 203 -0.29 2.77 -7.90
C SER A 203 0.08 4.22 -7.64
N VAL A 204 -0.57 4.88 -6.69
CA VAL A 204 -0.23 6.24 -6.29
C VAL A 204 1.20 6.31 -5.76
N SER A 205 1.65 5.31 -5.00
CA SER A 205 3.04 5.19 -4.57
C SER A 205 4.01 5.04 -5.74
N ASP A 206 3.73 4.18 -6.73
CA ASP A 206 4.53 4.05 -7.96
C ASP A 206 4.53 5.34 -8.79
N VAL A 207 3.40 6.03 -8.91
CA VAL A 207 3.24 7.29 -9.66
C VAL A 207 4.18 8.36 -9.14
N PHE A 208 4.14 8.64 -7.83
CA PHE A 208 4.97 9.69 -7.25
C PHE A 208 6.43 9.27 -7.13
N ALA A 209 6.71 7.98 -6.93
CA ALA A 209 8.06 7.45 -7.02
C ALA A 209 8.70 7.68 -8.40
N SER A 210 7.95 7.38 -9.47
CA SER A 210 8.39 7.64 -10.84
C SER A 210 8.59 9.12 -11.10
N CYS A 211 7.69 10.00 -10.63
CA CYS A 211 7.85 11.45 -10.77
C CYS A 211 9.11 11.97 -10.05
N VAL A 212 9.40 11.49 -8.83
CA VAL A 212 10.61 11.86 -8.06
C VAL A 212 11.86 11.44 -8.82
N LYS A 213 11.91 10.20 -9.30
CA LYS A 213 13.04 9.67 -10.07
C LYS A 213 13.26 10.46 -11.36
N GLN A 214 12.20 10.74 -12.11
CA GLN A 214 12.29 11.53 -13.33
C GLN A 214 12.76 12.96 -13.03
N ARG A 215 12.30 13.59 -11.94
CA ARG A 215 12.76 14.93 -11.51
C ARG A 215 14.23 14.93 -11.14
N LEU A 216 14.69 13.91 -10.41
CA LEU A 216 16.09 13.77 -10.03
C LEU A 216 17.01 13.62 -11.24
N LEU A 217 16.53 12.94 -12.29
CA LEU A 217 17.28 12.68 -13.52
C LEU A 217 17.03 13.72 -14.62
N ASP A 218 16.18 14.72 -14.37
CA ASP A 218 15.69 15.70 -15.36
C ASP A 218 15.16 15.05 -16.66
N GLN A 219 14.34 14.01 -16.51
CA GLN A 219 13.82 13.23 -17.62
C GLN A 219 12.40 13.65 -18.00
N PRO A 220 12.13 13.99 -19.27
CA PRO A 220 10.77 14.13 -19.76
C PRO A 220 10.06 12.76 -19.81
N ALA A 221 8.74 12.79 -19.84
CA ALA A 221 7.87 11.61 -19.75
C ALA A 221 8.10 10.59 -20.88
N ASP A 222 8.51 11.03 -22.08
CA ASP A 222 8.77 10.17 -23.23
C ASP A 222 10.15 9.50 -23.19
N GLU A 223 11.09 10.02 -22.41
CA GLU A 223 12.44 9.45 -22.19
C GLU A 223 12.55 8.63 -20.90
N ALA A 224 11.62 8.82 -19.95
CA ALA A 224 11.60 8.10 -18.68
C ALA A 224 11.48 6.58 -18.86
N ASP A 225 12.11 5.80 -17.96
CA ASP A 225 12.08 4.34 -18.04
C ASP A 225 10.73 3.73 -17.64
N TRP A 226 9.95 4.43 -16.81
CA TRP A 226 8.69 3.96 -16.23
C TRP A 226 8.82 2.63 -15.47
N LEU A 227 10.01 2.35 -14.94
CA LEU A 227 10.33 1.15 -14.16
C LEU A 227 10.42 1.48 -12.68
N ILE A 228 9.81 0.63 -11.84
CA ILE A 228 9.85 0.77 -10.38
C ILE A 228 10.79 -0.25 -9.77
N GLY A 229 11.79 0.23 -9.03
CA GLY A 229 12.85 -0.61 -8.47
C GLY A 229 13.87 -1.03 -9.52
N ALA A 230 14.14 -0.19 -10.52
CA ALA A 230 15.19 -0.47 -11.51
C ALA A 230 16.56 -0.55 -10.82
N GLY A 231 17.26 -1.67 -11.00
CA GLY A 231 18.55 -1.93 -10.33
C GLY A 231 18.46 -2.53 -8.93
N ILE A 232 17.25 -2.90 -8.47
CA ILE A 232 17.05 -3.65 -7.21
C ILE A 232 17.53 -5.10 -7.31
N PHE A 233 17.56 -5.67 -8.52
CA PHE A 233 17.97 -7.05 -8.72
C PHE A 233 19.48 -7.17 -8.93
N GLN A 234 20.04 -8.26 -8.41
CA GLN A 234 21.42 -8.65 -8.70
C GLN A 234 21.58 -9.05 -10.18
N PRO A 235 22.80 -8.92 -10.77
CA PRO A 235 23.03 -9.19 -12.20
C PRO A 235 22.65 -10.59 -12.70
N ALA A 236 22.52 -11.57 -11.80
CA ALA A 236 22.14 -12.94 -12.15
C ALA A 236 20.63 -13.12 -12.42
N VAL A 237 19.81 -12.15 -12.02
CA VAL A 237 18.35 -12.18 -12.16
C VAL A 237 17.94 -11.58 -13.51
N GLN A 238 17.07 -12.28 -14.25
CA GLN A 238 16.52 -11.83 -15.52
C GLN A 238 15.32 -10.90 -15.32
N GLY A 239 15.57 -9.73 -14.73
CA GLY A 239 14.56 -8.70 -14.48
C GLY A 239 15.13 -7.30 -14.63
N ARG A 240 14.36 -6.40 -15.25
CA ARG A 240 14.75 -4.98 -15.39
C ARG A 240 14.43 -4.19 -14.13
N ALA A 241 13.32 -4.55 -13.48
CA ALA A 241 12.75 -3.89 -12.30
C ALA A 241 11.65 -4.79 -11.72
N LEU A 242 11.05 -4.42 -10.58
CA LEU A 242 9.90 -5.16 -10.03
C LEU A 242 8.63 -4.96 -10.83
N ARG A 243 8.40 -3.72 -11.31
CA ARG A 243 7.18 -3.34 -12.03
C ARG A 243 7.52 -2.41 -13.20
N SER A 244 6.67 -2.45 -14.21
CA SER A 244 6.72 -1.55 -15.36
C SER A 244 5.39 -0.80 -15.41
N MET A 245 5.42 0.52 -15.20
CA MET A 245 4.19 1.32 -15.25
C MET A 245 3.67 1.43 -16.67
N LYS A 246 4.55 1.57 -17.66
CA LYS A 246 4.18 1.72 -19.08
C LYS A 246 3.66 0.40 -19.68
N ASP A 247 4.33 -0.71 -19.35
CA ASP A 247 4.03 -2.04 -19.87
C ASP A 247 3.93 -3.08 -18.73
N PRO A 248 2.87 -3.05 -17.90
CA PRO A 248 2.71 -4.02 -16.79
C PRO A 248 2.75 -5.47 -17.27
N GLY A 249 3.37 -6.36 -16.50
CA GLY A 249 3.54 -7.77 -16.86
C GLY A 249 4.80 -8.07 -17.67
N THR A 250 5.72 -7.10 -17.79
CA THR A 250 6.95 -7.19 -18.61
C THR A 250 8.22 -6.80 -17.84
N ALA A 251 8.13 -6.50 -16.56
CA ALA A 251 9.29 -6.02 -15.78
C ALA A 251 10.36 -7.10 -15.62
N TYR A 252 9.94 -8.36 -15.48
CA TYR A 252 10.81 -9.52 -15.37
C TYR A 252 10.16 -10.79 -15.94
N ASP A 253 11.00 -11.69 -16.43
CA ASP A 253 10.65 -13.07 -16.84
C ASP A 253 11.86 -13.94 -16.56
N ASP A 254 11.95 -14.44 -15.34
CA ASP A 254 13.12 -15.14 -14.81
C ASP A 254 12.71 -16.56 -14.36
N PRO A 255 13.53 -17.60 -14.61
CA PRO A 255 13.21 -18.95 -14.15
C PRO A 255 12.95 -19.06 -12.64
N THR A 256 13.67 -18.27 -11.85
CA THR A 256 13.58 -18.22 -10.39
C THR A 256 12.43 -17.34 -9.93
N LEU A 257 12.36 -16.08 -10.38
CA LEU A 257 11.29 -15.14 -9.97
C LEU A 257 9.93 -15.45 -10.60
N GLY A 258 9.92 -16.24 -11.68
CA GLY A 258 8.76 -16.37 -12.55
C GLY A 258 8.62 -15.15 -13.45
N LYS A 259 7.42 -14.97 -13.98
CA LYS A 259 7.05 -13.82 -14.80
C LYS A 259 6.33 -12.78 -13.95
N ASP A 260 6.56 -11.51 -14.26
CA ASP A 260 5.77 -10.37 -13.75
C ASP A 260 4.27 -10.64 -13.94
N PRO A 261 3.49 -10.77 -12.84
CA PRO A 261 2.08 -11.12 -12.91
C PRO A 261 1.16 -9.92 -13.14
N GLN A 262 1.69 -8.68 -13.21
CA GLN A 262 0.85 -7.50 -13.32
C GLN A 262 0.02 -7.50 -14.59
N VAL A 263 -1.19 -6.94 -14.48
CA VAL A 263 -2.12 -6.81 -15.59
C VAL A 263 -2.25 -5.34 -16.01
N ALA A 264 -2.45 -5.14 -17.31
CA ALA A 264 -2.39 -3.81 -17.94
C ALA A 264 -3.76 -3.26 -18.36
N HIS A 265 -4.84 -4.00 -18.13
CA HIS A 265 -6.20 -3.66 -18.54
C HIS A 265 -7.24 -4.28 -17.58
N VAL A 266 -8.36 -3.60 -17.32
CA VAL A 266 -9.37 -4.06 -16.35
C VAL A 266 -10.07 -5.36 -16.74
N GLN A 267 -10.08 -5.72 -18.02
CA GLN A 267 -10.60 -7.02 -18.48
C GLN A 267 -9.79 -8.20 -17.96
N ASP A 268 -8.51 -7.98 -17.68
CA ASP A 268 -7.60 -8.99 -17.15
C ASP A 268 -7.49 -8.91 -15.60
N TYR A 269 -8.35 -8.10 -14.95
CA TYR A 269 -8.32 -7.91 -13.50
C TYR A 269 -8.29 -9.25 -12.75
N VAL A 270 -7.32 -9.39 -11.85
CA VAL A 270 -7.11 -10.61 -11.09
C VAL A 270 -7.91 -10.54 -9.79
N THR A 271 -8.99 -11.31 -9.72
CA THR A 271 -9.74 -11.55 -8.48
C THR A 271 -9.06 -12.66 -7.67
N THR A 272 -8.51 -12.32 -6.52
CA THR A 272 -7.81 -13.25 -5.62
C THR A 272 -8.03 -12.86 -4.16
N THR A 273 -7.71 -13.75 -3.23
CA THR A 273 -7.60 -13.45 -1.78
C THR A 273 -6.15 -13.27 -1.34
N ASP A 274 -5.19 -13.73 -2.13
CA ASP A 274 -3.77 -13.44 -1.94
C ASP A 274 -3.49 -11.96 -2.14
N ASP A 275 -2.35 -11.50 -1.59
CA ASP A 275 -1.85 -10.14 -1.86
C ASP A 275 -2.90 -9.05 -1.58
N ASN A 276 -3.67 -9.22 -0.50
CA ASN A 276 -4.76 -8.31 -0.14
C ASN A 276 -5.76 -8.08 -1.29
N GLY A 277 -6.08 -9.12 -2.06
CA GLY A 277 -6.93 -8.96 -3.24
C GLY A 277 -6.19 -8.50 -4.49
N GLY A 278 -4.90 -8.84 -4.60
CA GLY A 278 -4.06 -8.53 -5.74
C GLY A 278 -3.69 -7.06 -5.84
N VAL A 279 -3.38 -6.38 -4.73
CA VAL A 279 -3.07 -4.94 -4.74
C VAL A 279 -1.84 -4.63 -5.59
N HIS A 280 -0.79 -5.44 -5.53
CA HIS A 280 0.41 -5.25 -6.34
C HIS A 280 0.24 -5.77 -7.78
N ILE A 281 -0.66 -6.73 -7.98
CA ILE A 281 -0.96 -7.32 -9.30
C ILE A 281 -1.80 -6.35 -10.14
N ASN A 282 -2.87 -5.82 -9.54
CA ASN A 282 -3.85 -4.99 -10.23
C ASN A 282 -3.44 -3.50 -10.28
N SER A 283 -2.40 -3.07 -9.55
CA SER A 283 -1.86 -1.70 -9.63
C SER A 283 -1.27 -1.36 -11.00
N GLY A 284 -0.94 -2.36 -11.82
CA GLY A 284 -0.52 -2.17 -13.21
C GLY A 284 -1.54 -1.41 -14.06
N ILE A 285 -2.84 -1.59 -13.80
CA ILE A 285 -3.94 -0.91 -14.54
C ILE A 285 -3.86 0.62 -14.35
N PRO A 286 -3.98 1.17 -13.12
CA PRO A 286 -3.84 2.60 -12.89
C PRO A 286 -2.42 3.14 -13.14
N ASN A 287 -1.36 2.33 -12.97
CA ASN A 287 0.01 2.74 -13.34
C ASN A 287 0.12 3.05 -14.84
N ARG A 288 -0.45 2.19 -15.68
CA ARG A 288 -0.46 2.39 -17.13
C ARG A 288 -1.30 3.58 -17.53
N ALA A 289 -2.43 3.83 -16.87
CA ALA A 289 -3.22 5.03 -17.10
C ALA A 289 -2.38 6.30 -16.83
N PHE A 290 -1.63 6.36 -15.71
CA PHE A 290 -0.77 7.50 -15.44
C PHE A 290 0.35 7.66 -16.49
N ALA A 291 1.06 6.59 -16.82
CA ALA A 291 2.15 6.65 -17.80
C ALA A 291 1.66 7.12 -19.18
N LEU A 292 0.49 6.65 -19.62
CA LEU A 292 -0.14 7.08 -20.87
C LEU A 292 -0.56 8.56 -20.82
N ALA A 293 -1.19 9.01 -19.72
CA ALA A 293 -1.59 10.40 -19.55
C ALA A 293 -0.37 11.33 -19.55
N ALA A 294 0.67 11.01 -18.77
CA ALA A 294 1.90 11.80 -18.71
C ALA A 294 2.61 11.86 -20.07
N THR A 295 2.70 10.74 -20.79
CA THR A 295 3.31 10.69 -22.13
C THR A 295 2.52 11.52 -23.14
N ALA A 296 1.18 11.46 -23.09
CA ALA A 296 0.32 12.21 -24.00
C ALA A 296 0.35 13.73 -23.74
N LEU A 297 0.49 14.14 -22.48
CA LEU A 297 0.66 15.53 -22.09
C LEU A 297 2.06 16.07 -22.47
N GLY A 298 3.06 15.18 -22.58
CA GLY A 298 4.43 15.53 -22.90
C GLY A 298 5.14 16.30 -21.79
N GLY A 299 6.36 16.77 -22.06
CA GLY A 299 7.18 17.49 -21.08
C GLY A 299 7.53 16.60 -19.88
N HIS A 300 7.66 17.21 -18.71
CA HIS A 300 8.00 16.50 -17.49
C HIS A 300 6.75 16.04 -16.74
N SER A 301 6.70 14.77 -16.33
CA SER A 301 5.49 14.16 -15.72
C SER A 301 4.97 14.91 -14.48
N TRP A 302 5.86 15.60 -13.77
CA TRP A 302 5.55 16.34 -12.56
C TRP A 302 5.02 17.76 -12.78
N GLU A 303 4.95 18.26 -14.02
CA GLU A 303 4.44 19.62 -14.29
C GLU A 303 2.91 19.66 -14.40
N VAL A 304 2.30 18.63 -15.00
CA VAL A 304 0.84 18.58 -15.25
C VAL A 304 0.23 17.29 -14.72
N ALA A 305 0.71 16.12 -15.16
CA ALA A 305 0.10 14.83 -14.79
C ALA A 305 0.21 14.55 -13.28
N GLY A 306 1.39 14.74 -12.69
CA GLY A 306 1.63 14.58 -11.25
C GLY A 306 0.70 15.47 -10.40
N PRO A 307 0.62 16.79 -10.66
CA PRO A 307 -0.32 17.69 -9.99
C PRO A 307 -1.81 17.30 -10.15
N ILE A 308 -2.22 16.74 -11.30
CA ILE A 308 -3.58 16.21 -11.49
C ILE A 308 -3.84 15.05 -10.53
N TRP A 309 -2.95 14.05 -10.51
CA TRP A 309 -3.08 12.89 -9.62
C TRP A 309 -3.03 13.30 -8.15
N TYR A 310 -2.18 14.26 -7.80
CA TYR A 310 -2.09 14.76 -6.43
C TYR A 310 -3.37 15.46 -5.99
N ARG A 311 -3.92 16.36 -6.82
CA ARG A 311 -5.21 17.01 -6.54
C ARG A 311 -6.37 16.01 -6.44
N ALA A 312 -6.38 14.97 -7.27
CA ALA A 312 -7.37 13.91 -7.16
C ALA A 312 -7.28 13.20 -5.80
N LEU A 313 -6.07 12.80 -5.38
CA LEU A 313 -5.82 12.13 -4.11
C LEU A 313 -6.20 12.99 -2.90
N THR A 314 -5.88 14.29 -2.92
CA THR A 314 -6.05 15.17 -1.76
C THR A 314 -7.32 16.02 -1.78
N GLY A 315 -8.07 16.02 -2.90
CA GLY A 315 -9.24 16.88 -3.12
C GLY A 315 -10.51 16.45 -2.38
N GLY A 316 -10.48 15.36 -1.62
CA GLY A 316 -11.59 14.86 -0.80
C GLY A 316 -12.61 13.99 -1.53
N ALA A 317 -12.54 13.89 -2.87
CA ALA A 317 -13.37 12.98 -3.66
C ALA A 317 -12.91 11.51 -3.55
N VAL A 318 -11.61 11.30 -3.33
CA VAL A 318 -11.02 9.98 -3.10
C VAL A 318 -11.07 9.67 -1.59
N VAL A 319 -11.69 8.56 -1.25
CA VAL A 319 -11.94 8.08 0.12
C VAL A 319 -11.50 6.62 0.25
N ALA A 320 -11.59 6.06 1.46
CA ALA A 320 -11.00 4.76 1.79
C ALA A 320 -11.46 3.58 0.92
N ASP A 321 -12.68 3.59 0.37
CA ASP A 321 -13.25 2.53 -0.47
C ASP A 321 -13.33 2.91 -1.96
N THR A 322 -12.61 3.96 -2.38
CA THR A 322 -12.59 4.40 -3.78
C THR A 322 -12.08 3.31 -4.72
N ASP A 323 -12.85 3.03 -5.78
CA ASP A 323 -12.52 2.10 -6.85
C ASP A 323 -11.85 2.81 -8.04
N PHE A 324 -11.44 2.06 -9.06
CA PHE A 324 -10.75 2.62 -10.24
C PHE A 324 -11.59 3.65 -10.99
N ALA A 325 -12.91 3.43 -11.12
CA ALA A 325 -13.79 4.32 -11.87
C ALA A 325 -13.99 5.66 -11.16
N ARG A 326 -14.12 5.66 -9.84
CA ARG A 326 -14.22 6.87 -9.02
C ARG A 326 -12.89 7.63 -8.97
N PHE A 327 -11.76 6.92 -8.88
CA PHE A 327 -10.45 7.57 -8.96
C PHE A 327 -10.20 8.19 -10.33
N ALA A 328 -10.56 7.48 -11.42
CA ALA A 328 -10.51 8.02 -12.77
C ALA A 328 -11.32 9.31 -12.91
N GLN A 329 -12.55 9.33 -12.39
CA GLN A 329 -13.36 10.55 -12.37
C GLN A 329 -12.70 11.68 -11.59
N ALA A 330 -12.15 11.39 -10.41
CA ALA A 330 -11.45 12.41 -9.60
C ALA A 330 -10.24 13.01 -10.33
N THR A 331 -9.50 12.21 -11.12
CA THR A 331 -8.40 12.74 -11.95
C THR A 331 -8.89 13.61 -13.10
N ILE A 332 -10.04 13.30 -13.70
CA ILE A 332 -10.64 14.12 -14.76
C ILE A 332 -11.14 15.45 -14.17
N ASP A 333 -11.81 15.42 -13.03
CA ASP A 333 -12.26 16.63 -12.32
C ASP A 333 -11.07 17.52 -11.94
N ALA A 334 -9.95 16.92 -11.49
CA ALA A 334 -8.71 17.64 -11.22
C ALA A 334 -8.06 18.21 -12.48
N ALA A 335 -8.11 17.49 -13.61
CA ALA A 335 -7.64 17.96 -14.90
C ALA A 335 -8.45 19.17 -15.40
N GLU A 336 -9.78 19.16 -15.23
CA GLU A 336 -10.63 20.31 -15.55
C GLU A 336 -10.30 21.53 -14.70
N GLN A 337 -9.95 21.35 -13.43
CA GLN A 337 -9.53 22.45 -12.55
C GLN A 337 -8.14 23.02 -12.91
N ILE A 338 -7.26 22.22 -13.53
CA ILE A 338 -5.91 22.65 -13.93
C ILE A 338 -5.93 23.27 -15.33
N GLY A 339 -6.47 22.56 -16.32
CA GLY A 339 -6.45 22.97 -17.72
C GLY A 339 -7.67 23.78 -18.15
N GLY A 340 -8.79 23.67 -17.44
CA GLY A 340 -10.11 24.11 -17.90
C GLY A 340 -10.88 22.97 -18.60
N ALA A 341 -12.21 23.04 -18.55
CA ALA A 341 -13.08 22.05 -19.19
C ALA A 341 -12.89 22.00 -20.71
N GLY A 342 -12.86 20.79 -21.27
CA GLY A 342 -12.74 20.57 -22.73
C GLY A 342 -11.35 20.83 -23.33
N THR A 343 -10.30 20.83 -22.50
CA THR A 343 -8.91 20.99 -22.96
C THR A 343 -8.25 19.66 -23.33
N GLU A 344 -7.15 19.74 -24.08
CA GLU A 344 -6.29 18.59 -24.39
C GLU A 344 -5.82 17.87 -23.12
N VAL A 345 -5.70 18.58 -22.00
CA VAL A 345 -5.37 18.00 -20.69
C VAL A 345 -6.44 17.02 -20.23
N VAL A 346 -7.71 17.43 -20.29
CA VAL A 346 -8.86 16.58 -19.92
C VAL A 346 -8.96 15.39 -20.87
N THR A 347 -8.76 15.61 -22.18
CA THR A 347 -8.77 14.55 -23.19
C THR A 347 -7.67 13.52 -22.92
N ALA A 348 -6.43 13.95 -22.67
CA ALA A 348 -5.31 13.04 -22.42
C ALA A 348 -5.56 12.14 -21.19
N VAL A 349 -6.06 12.70 -20.10
CA VAL A 349 -6.39 11.93 -18.88
C VAL A 349 -7.54 10.95 -19.13
N THR A 350 -8.60 11.41 -19.82
CA THR A 350 -9.77 10.58 -20.13
C THR A 350 -9.40 9.40 -21.03
N GLU A 351 -8.68 9.66 -22.12
CA GLU A 351 -8.23 8.62 -23.06
C GLU A 351 -7.28 7.62 -22.40
N ALA A 352 -6.43 8.06 -21.47
CA ALA A 352 -5.53 7.17 -20.74
C ALA A 352 -6.29 6.16 -19.85
N TRP A 353 -7.36 6.59 -19.17
CA TRP A 353 -8.23 5.67 -18.41
C TRP A 353 -9.01 4.72 -19.32
N HIS A 354 -9.52 5.23 -20.45
CA HIS A 354 -10.19 4.40 -21.45
C HIS A 354 -9.25 3.35 -22.06
N ALA A 355 -7.99 3.68 -22.30
CA ALA A 355 -6.98 2.76 -22.83
C ALA A 355 -6.68 1.56 -21.91
N VAL A 356 -6.95 1.69 -20.61
CA VAL A 356 -6.85 0.59 -19.64
C VAL A 356 -8.22 -0.03 -19.29
N GLY A 357 -9.26 0.39 -20.01
CA GLY A 357 -10.62 -0.16 -19.93
C GLY A 357 -11.46 0.40 -18.78
N VAL A 358 -10.98 1.42 -18.07
CA VAL A 358 -11.73 2.06 -16.98
C VAL A 358 -12.66 3.13 -17.56
N THR A 359 -13.94 3.06 -17.19
CA THR A 359 -14.93 4.08 -17.55
C THR A 359 -15.14 5.00 -16.35
N PRO A 360 -14.78 6.30 -16.42
CA PRO A 360 -14.93 7.23 -15.31
C PRO A 360 -16.38 7.34 -14.81
N GLY A 361 -16.56 7.44 -13.49
CA GLY A 361 -17.87 7.70 -12.85
C GLY A 361 -18.87 6.55 -12.89
N VAL A 362 -18.64 5.54 -13.73
CA VAL A 362 -19.40 4.29 -13.74
C VAL A 362 -18.59 3.26 -12.96
N ALA A 363 -18.92 3.09 -11.68
CA ALA A 363 -18.39 2.00 -10.89
C ALA A 363 -18.49 0.70 -11.71
N ALA A 364 -17.37 -0.03 -11.83
CA ALA A 364 -17.43 -1.36 -12.40
C ALA A 364 -18.55 -2.11 -11.67
N PRO A 365 -19.43 -2.86 -12.36
CA PRO A 365 -20.49 -3.57 -11.69
C PRO A 365 -19.85 -4.36 -10.55
N ALA A 366 -20.30 -4.10 -9.32
CA ALA A 366 -20.01 -4.98 -8.20
C ALA A 366 -20.28 -6.41 -8.70
N PRO A 367 -19.45 -7.40 -8.33
CA PRO A 367 -19.65 -8.78 -8.77
C PRO A 367 -21.13 -9.12 -8.61
N ALA A 368 -21.74 -9.60 -9.71
CA ALA A 368 -23.19 -9.66 -9.84
C ALA A 368 -23.84 -10.33 -8.62
N PRO A 369 -24.94 -9.79 -8.07
CA PRO A 369 -25.68 -10.45 -7.00
C PRO A 369 -26.31 -11.72 -7.57
N GLY A 370 -25.68 -12.87 -7.30
CA GLY A 370 -26.07 -14.16 -7.85
C GLY A 370 -25.03 -15.28 -7.82
N SER A 371 -23.78 -15.01 -7.43
CA SER A 371 -22.79 -16.08 -7.20
C SER A 371 -22.96 -16.72 -5.81
N PRO A 372 -22.72 -18.04 -5.66
CA PRO A 372 -22.89 -18.76 -4.40
C PRO A 372 -21.95 -18.21 -3.32
N ILE A 373 -22.35 -18.29 -2.04
CA ILE A 373 -21.47 -18.00 -0.89
C ILE A 373 -20.18 -18.79 -1.07
N ASP A 374 -19.06 -18.08 -1.25
CA ASP A 374 -17.80 -18.72 -1.64
C ASP A 374 -17.10 -19.34 -0.42
N ILE A 375 -17.02 -18.67 0.75
CA ILE A 375 -16.42 -19.26 1.96
C ILE A 375 -16.98 -18.57 3.21
N VAL A 376 -17.35 -19.34 4.24
CA VAL A 376 -17.60 -18.81 5.59
C VAL A 376 -16.44 -19.17 6.50
N HIS A 377 -15.77 -18.16 7.06
CA HIS A 377 -14.77 -18.36 8.12
C HIS A 377 -15.32 -17.92 9.46
N VAL A 378 -15.00 -18.69 10.50
CA VAL A 378 -15.25 -18.30 11.88
C VAL A 378 -13.97 -18.45 12.67
N ARG A 379 -13.60 -17.42 13.43
CA ARG A 379 -12.50 -17.47 14.41
C ARG A 379 -13.04 -17.16 15.79
N ARG A 380 -12.66 -17.95 16.79
CA ARG A 380 -12.94 -17.72 18.21
C ARG A 380 -11.64 -17.43 18.94
N SER A 381 -11.63 -16.36 19.75
CA SER A 381 -10.51 -16.01 20.62
C SER A 381 -10.23 -17.07 21.69
N GLY A 382 -9.12 -16.94 22.40
CA GLY A 382 -8.65 -17.93 23.36
C GLY A 382 -9.42 -18.03 24.69
N GLY A 383 -10.27 -17.03 24.99
CA GLY A 383 -10.88 -16.86 26.32
C GLY A 383 -9.82 -16.87 27.44
N PHE A 384 -10.23 -17.19 28.67
CA PHE A 384 -9.32 -17.30 29.83
C PHE A 384 -8.21 -18.36 29.67
N ALA A 385 -8.47 -19.42 28.90
CA ALA A 385 -7.54 -20.54 28.72
C ALA A 385 -6.55 -20.36 27.54
N GLY A 386 -6.64 -19.25 26.79
CA GLY A 386 -5.76 -18.93 25.66
C GLY A 386 -5.91 -19.83 24.43
N ARG A 387 -6.96 -20.67 24.35
CA ARG A 387 -7.15 -21.65 23.26
C ARG A 387 -8.06 -21.11 22.15
N THR A 388 -7.46 -20.63 21.06
CA THR A 388 -8.20 -20.15 19.89
C THR A 388 -8.75 -21.30 19.06
N ALA A 389 -9.90 -21.09 18.41
CA ALA A 389 -10.42 -22.00 17.39
C ALA A 389 -10.64 -21.24 16.08
N GLN A 390 -10.42 -21.89 14.95
CA GLN A 390 -10.74 -21.33 13.64
C GLN A 390 -11.25 -22.43 12.73
N GLY A 391 -12.21 -22.09 11.90
CA GLY A 391 -12.87 -23.00 10.99
C GLY A 391 -13.26 -22.29 9.71
N GLU A 392 -13.36 -23.08 8.65
CA GLU A 392 -13.66 -22.63 7.31
C GLU A 392 -14.66 -23.59 6.69
N LEU A 393 -15.70 -23.06 6.07
CA LEU A 393 -16.70 -23.83 5.37
C LEU A 393 -16.78 -23.38 3.93
N ARG A 394 -16.38 -24.29 3.03
CA ARG A 394 -16.32 -24.11 1.58
C ARG A 394 -17.66 -24.50 0.92
N PRO A 395 -17.91 -24.10 -0.34
CA PRO A 395 -19.20 -24.32 -1.00
C PRO A 395 -19.50 -25.79 -1.25
N ASP A 396 -18.48 -26.64 -1.28
CA ASP A 396 -18.55 -28.08 -1.47
C ASP A 396 -18.75 -28.87 -0.16
N ASP A 397 -18.75 -28.21 1.00
CA ASP A 397 -19.00 -28.87 2.29
C ASP A 397 -20.48 -29.34 2.38
N PRO A 398 -20.76 -30.57 2.86
CA PRO A 398 -22.13 -31.08 3.03
C PRO A 398 -23.03 -30.21 3.90
N ARG A 399 -22.46 -29.41 4.81
CA ARG A 399 -23.17 -28.47 5.69
C ARG A 399 -23.48 -27.14 5.03
N SER A 400 -22.97 -26.88 3.82
CA SER A 400 -23.16 -25.64 3.08
C SER A 400 -24.63 -25.21 2.89
N PRO A 401 -25.63 -26.10 2.71
CA PRO A 401 -27.02 -25.66 2.60
C PRO A 401 -27.56 -25.09 3.91
N GLU A 402 -27.18 -25.68 5.04
CA GLU A 402 -27.60 -25.25 6.37
C GLU A 402 -26.95 -23.92 6.76
N VAL A 403 -25.65 -23.80 6.50
CA VAL A 403 -24.89 -22.56 6.71
C VAL A 403 -25.42 -21.41 5.85
N ARG A 404 -25.79 -21.69 4.60
CA ARG A 404 -26.43 -20.70 3.71
C ARG A 404 -27.76 -20.21 4.24
N ALA A 405 -28.60 -21.12 4.75
CA ALA A 405 -29.85 -20.76 5.38
C ALA A 405 -29.62 -19.87 6.62
N LEU A 406 -28.63 -20.21 7.45
CA LEU A 406 -28.27 -19.41 8.64
C LEU A 406 -27.76 -18.02 8.28
N VAL A 407 -26.80 -17.92 7.37
CA VAL A 407 -26.26 -16.65 6.89
C VAL A 407 -27.36 -15.73 6.37
N SER A 408 -28.34 -16.26 5.62
CA SER A 408 -29.45 -15.47 5.07
C SER A 408 -30.39 -14.86 6.12
N ARG A 409 -30.40 -15.39 7.36
CA ARG A 409 -31.21 -14.88 8.47
C ARG A 409 -30.48 -13.85 9.33
N ILE A 410 -29.16 -13.76 9.22
CA ILE A 410 -28.34 -12.88 10.03
C ILE A 410 -28.16 -11.55 9.29
N ASP A 411 -28.68 -10.48 9.88
CA ASP A 411 -28.37 -9.12 9.42
C ASP A 411 -27.02 -8.67 9.99
N PHE A 412 -25.94 -9.08 9.30
CA PHE A 412 -24.56 -8.74 9.66
C PHE A 412 -24.30 -7.23 9.73
N ALA A 413 -25.04 -6.41 8.97
CA ALA A 413 -24.88 -4.96 8.96
C ALA A 413 -25.47 -4.28 10.21
N SER A 414 -26.41 -4.94 10.88
CA SER A 414 -27.02 -4.43 12.12
C SER A 414 -26.18 -4.66 13.37
N ILE A 415 -25.14 -5.50 13.29
CA ILE A 415 -24.33 -5.89 14.44
C ILE A 415 -23.37 -4.74 14.79
N LYS A 416 -23.61 -4.12 15.94
CA LYS A 416 -22.76 -3.04 16.44
C LYS A 416 -21.63 -3.58 17.32
N PRO A 417 -20.40 -3.08 17.15
CA PRO A 417 -19.30 -3.38 18.07
C PRO A 417 -19.69 -2.99 19.51
N SER A 418 -19.40 -3.86 20.47
CA SER A 418 -19.54 -3.54 21.90
C SER A 418 -18.22 -3.75 22.64
N HIS A 419 -18.10 -3.14 23.83
CA HIS A 419 -16.90 -3.25 24.65
C HIS A 419 -16.60 -4.71 25.02
N THR A 420 -15.33 -5.10 24.87
CA THR A 420 -14.82 -6.41 25.29
C THR A 420 -14.98 -6.57 26.80
N GLN A 421 -15.55 -7.69 27.23
CA GLN A 421 -15.56 -8.07 28.64
C GLN A 421 -14.36 -8.97 28.93
N PRO A 422 -13.68 -8.81 30.09
CA PRO A 422 -12.66 -9.75 30.52
C PRO A 422 -13.20 -11.20 30.51
N ASP A 423 -12.34 -12.14 30.13
CA ASP A 423 -12.57 -13.59 30.19
C ASP A 423 -13.63 -14.18 29.23
N ARG A 424 -14.22 -13.40 28.33
CA ARG A 424 -15.19 -13.91 27.32
C ARG A 424 -14.57 -14.14 25.94
N PHE A 425 -15.18 -15.05 25.18
CA PHE A 425 -14.78 -15.28 23.80
C PHE A 425 -15.20 -14.13 22.88
N ILE A 426 -14.38 -13.88 21.86
CA ILE A 426 -14.66 -12.98 20.75
C ILE A 426 -14.74 -13.85 19.50
N TYR A 427 -15.81 -13.69 18.74
CA TYR A 427 -16.03 -14.39 17.48
C TYR A 427 -15.83 -13.42 16.33
N VAL A 428 -15.14 -13.85 15.30
CA VAL A 428 -14.98 -13.12 14.05
C VAL A 428 -15.62 -13.99 12.96
N PHE A 429 -16.68 -13.48 12.36
CA PHE A 429 -17.36 -14.12 11.23
C PHE A 429 -16.94 -13.41 9.96
N THR A 430 -16.40 -14.16 9.00
CA THR A 430 -16.10 -13.66 7.66
C THR A 430 -17.04 -14.35 6.68
N VAL A 431 -17.98 -13.60 6.12
CA VAL A 431 -18.98 -14.10 5.18
C VAL A 431 -18.94 -13.21 3.94
N ASP A 432 -18.69 -13.78 2.77
CA ASP A 432 -18.62 -13.06 1.50
C ASP A 432 -17.67 -11.84 1.56
N GLY A 433 -16.50 -12.03 2.21
CA GLY A 433 -15.48 -11.00 2.40
C GLY A 433 -15.83 -9.92 3.44
N ARG A 434 -17.00 -9.99 4.07
CA ARG A 434 -17.38 -9.10 5.18
C ARG A 434 -16.99 -9.71 6.50
N GLU A 435 -16.18 -8.99 7.27
CA GLU A 435 -15.81 -9.39 8.62
C GLU A 435 -16.71 -8.70 9.65
N VAL A 436 -17.28 -9.49 10.56
CA VAL A 436 -18.04 -8.99 11.70
C VAL A 436 -17.51 -9.60 12.99
N VAL A 437 -17.14 -8.72 13.92
CA VAL A 437 -16.68 -9.09 15.26
C VAL A 437 -17.87 -9.10 16.22
N VAL A 438 -18.13 -10.24 16.83
CA VAL A 438 -19.24 -10.45 17.77
C VAL A 438 -18.69 -10.93 19.11
N GLN A 439 -19.04 -10.23 20.18
CA GLN A 439 -18.71 -10.67 21.53
C GLN A 439 -19.60 -11.87 21.91
N GLU A 440 -19.08 -12.81 22.71
CA GLU A 440 -19.83 -14.02 23.11
C GLU A 440 -21.23 -13.73 23.70
N HIS A 441 -21.38 -12.64 24.45
CA HIS A 441 -22.65 -12.23 25.04
C HIS A 441 -23.66 -11.63 24.02
N GLN A 442 -23.19 -11.28 22.83
CA GLN A 442 -24.00 -10.74 21.73
C GLN A 442 -24.33 -11.79 20.67
N LEU A 443 -23.80 -13.01 20.77
CA LEU A 443 -24.18 -14.08 19.85
C LEU A 443 -25.70 -14.32 19.96
N THR A 444 -26.39 -14.18 18.84
CA THR A 444 -27.75 -14.69 18.68
C THR A 444 -27.69 -16.21 18.53
N ASP A 445 -28.82 -16.89 18.63
CA ASP A 445 -28.85 -18.36 18.45
C ASP A 445 -28.37 -18.77 17.05
N ASP A 446 -28.65 -17.96 16.03
CA ASP A 446 -28.16 -18.17 14.66
C ASP A 446 -26.64 -17.99 14.55
N LEU A 447 -26.07 -16.98 15.23
CA LEU A 447 -24.61 -16.78 15.27
C LEU A 447 -23.90 -17.88 16.07
N ARG A 448 -24.51 -18.39 17.16
CA ARG A 448 -23.98 -19.55 17.90
C ARG A 448 -23.98 -20.81 17.04
N LEU A 449 -25.09 -21.06 16.35
CA LEU A 449 -25.23 -22.23 15.48
C LEU A 449 -24.25 -22.14 14.31
N LEU A 450 -24.13 -20.98 13.66
CA LEU A 450 -23.14 -20.73 12.61
C LEU A 450 -21.71 -20.98 13.11
N ALA A 451 -21.35 -20.45 14.29
CA ALA A 451 -20.03 -20.69 14.87
C ALA A 451 -19.78 -22.17 15.15
N SER A 452 -20.76 -22.89 15.71
CA SER A 452 -20.62 -24.32 15.99
C SER A 452 -20.43 -25.16 14.73
N LEU A 453 -21.17 -24.86 13.65
CA LEU A 453 -21.11 -25.59 12.38
C LEU A 453 -19.78 -25.39 11.66
N VAL A 454 -19.17 -24.20 11.78
CA VAL A 454 -17.92 -23.85 11.10
C VAL A 454 -16.70 -24.24 11.92
N LEU A 455 -16.75 -24.10 13.26
CA LEU A 455 -15.63 -24.42 14.15
C LEU A 455 -15.52 -25.92 14.48
N ASP A 456 -16.49 -26.75 14.06
CA ASP A 456 -16.55 -28.19 14.37
C ASP A 456 -16.57 -28.50 15.89
N ASP A 457 -17.09 -27.58 16.71
CA ASP A 457 -17.14 -27.69 18.18
C ASP A 457 -18.17 -28.74 18.69
N THR A 458 -18.75 -29.55 17.80
CA THR A 458 -19.58 -30.70 18.15
C THR A 458 -19.03 -32.01 17.58
N ARG A 459 -17.85 -32.41 18.08
CA ARG A 459 -17.54 -33.82 18.41
C ARG A 459 -16.72 -33.95 19.68
#